data_AF-A0A6A6RKZ6-F1
#
_entry.id   AF-A0A6A6RKZ6-F1
#
_cell.length_a   1.000
_cell.length_b   1.000
_cell.length_c   1.000
_cell.angle_alpha   90.00
_cell.angle_beta   90.00
_cell.angle_gamma   90.00
#
_symmetry.space_group_name_H-M   'P 1'
#
loop_
_entity.id
_entity.type
_entity.pdbx_description
1 polymer ?
#
loop_
_entity_poly.entity_id
_entity_poly.type
_entity_poly.pdbx_seq_one_letter_code
_entity_poly.pdbx_strand_id
1 'polypeptide(L)'
;MPEGKDDALAKAPPPCLAALGEAVNIIVGAEKKRFLIHKDIICHHSEYFRVAFNGEWKEADDKDVVLEDVDAGMFGIFVSWLYTSKLPYGSDWLAAYRNCNKTSPVSNFGILILNACVLGERLLAQKFSQEAHNYYIDLRSPSGYDEVIYAYKNLPEDSSILQMMVDTQCTYWDRHDSKEDQSLHSQLPHKFLFDVMVRFSEVRDWIPARYKKYRRETCEYHIHVTDEEHQNCPYNRFVL
;
A
#
# COMPACT_ATOMS: atom_id res chain seq x y z
N MET A 1 17.75 -34.70 6.80
CA MET A 1 17.50 -33.24 6.72
C MET A 1 17.02 -32.99 5.30
N PRO A 2 15.74 -32.71 5.06
CA PRO A 2 15.31 -32.42 3.70
C PRO A 2 15.68 -30.98 3.35
N GLU A 3 16.18 -30.86 2.13
CA GLU A 3 16.76 -29.69 1.49
C GLU A 3 15.74 -28.56 1.37
N GLY A 4 16.13 -27.36 1.79
CA GLY A 4 15.44 -26.13 1.44
C GLY A 4 15.58 -25.91 -0.06
N LYS A 5 14.49 -26.06 -0.80
CA LYS A 5 14.40 -25.57 -2.17
C LYS A 5 14.23 -24.07 -2.10
N ASP A 6 15.14 -23.38 -2.78
CA ASP A 6 14.98 -22.01 -3.22
C ASP A 6 13.64 -21.86 -3.96
N ASP A 7 12.60 -21.42 -3.25
CA ASP A 7 11.38 -20.88 -3.85
C ASP A 7 11.70 -19.47 -4.37
N ALA A 8 12.49 -19.43 -5.45
CA ALA A 8 12.46 -18.30 -6.36
C ALA A 8 10.99 -18.13 -6.77
N LEU A 9 10.35 -17.03 -6.37
CA LEU A 9 8.94 -16.71 -6.63
C LEU A 9 8.51 -17.24 -8.00
N ALA A 10 7.74 -18.35 -8.00
CA ALA A 10 7.25 -18.95 -9.23
C ALA A 10 6.56 -17.87 -10.07
N LYS A 11 6.71 -17.86 -11.39
CA LYS A 11 5.97 -16.89 -12.21
C LYS A 11 4.47 -17.16 -12.07
N ALA A 12 3.67 -16.10 -11.93
CA ALA A 12 2.23 -16.20 -11.95
C ALA A 12 1.76 -17.00 -13.17
N PRO A 13 0.77 -17.91 -13.02
CA PRO A 13 0.29 -18.69 -14.14
C PRO A 13 -0.21 -17.74 -15.24
N PRO A 14 0.17 -17.96 -16.51
CA PRO A 14 -0.30 -17.12 -17.59
C PRO A 14 -1.83 -17.21 -17.67
N PRO A 15 -2.53 -16.13 -18.06
CA PRO A 15 -4.00 -16.08 -18.07
C PRO A 15 -4.64 -17.23 -18.85
N CYS A 16 -4.00 -17.71 -19.91
CA CYS A 16 -4.49 -18.84 -20.71
C CYS A 16 -4.52 -20.16 -19.93
N LEU A 17 -3.59 -20.39 -19.01
CA LEU A 17 -3.58 -21.59 -18.17
C LEU A 17 -4.57 -21.43 -17.01
N ALA A 18 -4.62 -20.25 -16.39
CA ALA A 18 -5.58 -19.96 -15.33
C ALA A 18 -7.04 -20.12 -15.80
N ALA A 19 -7.34 -19.74 -17.05
CA ALA A 19 -8.67 -19.90 -17.66
C ALA A 19 -9.13 -21.35 -17.85
N LEU A 20 -8.22 -22.32 -17.77
CA LEU A 20 -8.54 -23.75 -17.78
C LEU A 20 -8.79 -24.31 -16.37
N GLY A 21 -8.50 -23.52 -15.34
CA GLY A 21 -8.56 -23.91 -13.94
C GLY A 21 -9.90 -23.62 -13.25
N GLU A 22 -9.90 -23.79 -11.93
CA GLU A 22 -11.05 -23.50 -11.07
C GLU A 22 -11.21 -21.99 -10.82
N ALA A 23 -12.45 -21.50 -10.86
CA ALA A 23 -12.79 -20.16 -10.39
C ALA A 23 -13.45 -20.24 -9.01
N VAL A 24 -13.10 -19.29 -8.13
CA VAL A 24 -13.61 -19.16 -6.77
C VAL A 24 -14.39 -17.85 -6.61
N ASN A 25 -15.33 -17.84 -5.67
CA ASN A 25 -16.10 -16.64 -5.36
C ASN A 25 -15.55 -15.93 -4.12
N ILE A 26 -15.54 -14.61 -4.21
CA ILE A 26 -15.19 -13.74 -3.09
C ILE A 26 -16.29 -12.72 -2.92
N ILE A 27 -16.90 -12.69 -1.75
CA ILE A 27 -17.99 -11.79 -1.39
C ILE A 27 -17.39 -10.65 -0.54
N VAL A 28 -17.51 -9.41 -1.00
CA VAL A 28 -16.81 -8.26 -0.41
C VAL A 28 -17.76 -7.18 0.06
N GLY A 29 -17.48 -6.67 1.25
CA GLY A 29 -18.11 -5.50 1.86
C GLY A 29 -19.57 -5.70 2.25
N ALA A 30 -20.15 -4.66 2.85
CA ALA A 30 -21.54 -4.65 3.31
C ALA A 30 -22.56 -4.89 2.17
N GLU A 31 -22.23 -4.49 0.95
CA GLU A 31 -23.04 -4.71 -0.25
C GLU A 31 -22.98 -6.16 -0.77
N LYS A 32 -22.15 -7.02 -0.15
CA LYS A 32 -21.95 -8.43 -0.53
C LYS A 32 -21.64 -8.60 -2.01
N LYS A 33 -20.75 -7.75 -2.53
CA LYS A 33 -20.39 -7.78 -3.95
C LYS A 33 -19.58 -9.02 -4.27
N ARG A 34 -20.03 -9.80 -5.26
CA ARG A 34 -19.39 -11.04 -5.67
C ARG A 34 -18.35 -10.82 -6.76
N PHE A 35 -17.15 -11.35 -6.54
CA PHE A 35 -16.05 -11.41 -7.50
C PHE A 35 -15.76 -12.87 -7.83
N LEU A 36 -15.77 -13.22 -9.12
CA LEU A 36 -15.39 -14.54 -9.62
C LEU A 36 -13.97 -14.48 -10.16
N ILE A 37 -13.03 -15.19 -9.53
CA ILE A 37 -11.59 -15.06 -9.79
C ILE A 37 -10.97 -16.44 -9.97
N HIS A 38 -10.00 -16.57 -10.87
CA HIS A 38 -9.27 -17.83 -11.04
C HIS A 38 -8.44 -18.14 -9.79
N LYS A 39 -8.67 -19.32 -9.22
CA LYS A 39 -8.08 -19.75 -7.95
C LYS A 39 -6.56 -19.70 -7.97
N ASP A 40 -5.96 -20.18 -9.06
CA ASP A 40 -4.50 -20.25 -9.18
C ASP A 40 -3.85 -18.86 -9.19
N ILE A 41 -4.50 -17.86 -9.81
CA ILE A 41 -3.99 -16.49 -9.84
C ILE A 41 -4.02 -15.88 -8.44
N ILE A 42 -5.15 -15.98 -7.74
CA ILE A 42 -5.27 -15.33 -6.44
C ILE A 42 -4.44 -16.03 -5.35
N CYS A 43 -4.34 -17.37 -5.37
CA CYS A 43 -3.48 -18.12 -4.46
C CYS A 43 -2.00 -17.89 -4.72
N HIS A 44 -1.62 -17.61 -5.98
CA HIS A 44 -0.25 -17.28 -6.32
C HIS A 44 0.19 -15.96 -5.68
N HIS A 45 -0.69 -14.95 -5.68
CA HIS A 45 -0.37 -13.60 -5.22
C HIS A 45 -0.73 -13.30 -3.77
N SER A 46 -1.48 -14.17 -3.09
CA SER A 46 -1.93 -13.96 -1.72
C SER A 46 -1.86 -15.25 -0.91
N GLU A 47 -1.04 -15.21 0.15
CA GLU A 47 -0.95 -16.35 1.07
C GLU A 47 -2.26 -16.57 1.82
N TYR A 48 -3.00 -15.50 2.13
CA TYR A 48 -4.32 -15.60 2.75
C TYR A 48 -5.25 -16.50 1.93
N PHE A 49 -5.36 -16.26 0.62
CA PHE A 49 -6.23 -17.06 -0.25
C PHE A 49 -5.65 -18.45 -0.53
N ARG A 50 -4.32 -18.59 -0.62
CA ARG A 50 -3.69 -19.92 -0.76
C ARG A 50 -4.03 -20.82 0.43
N VAL A 51 -3.89 -20.32 1.66
CA VAL A 51 -4.27 -21.05 2.86
C VAL A 51 -5.78 -21.29 2.90
N ALA A 52 -6.60 -20.28 2.60
CA ALA A 52 -8.05 -20.39 2.63
C ALA A 52 -8.59 -21.44 1.64
N PHE A 53 -8.01 -21.56 0.44
CA PHE A 53 -8.52 -22.46 -0.60
C PHE A 53 -7.79 -23.81 -0.72
N ASN A 54 -6.57 -23.94 -0.18
CA ASN A 54 -5.76 -25.17 -0.27
C ASN A 54 -5.40 -25.78 1.09
N GLY A 55 -5.81 -25.17 2.21
CA GLY A 55 -5.57 -25.69 3.55
C GLY A 55 -6.37 -26.95 3.90
N GLU A 56 -6.04 -27.55 5.05
CA GLU A 56 -6.62 -28.82 5.52
C GLU A 56 -8.09 -28.72 5.97
N TRP A 57 -8.65 -27.50 6.04
CA TRP A 57 -10.05 -27.25 6.36
C TRP A 57 -10.93 -27.52 5.13
N LYS A 58 -11.00 -28.80 4.78
CA LYS A 58 -11.65 -29.40 3.60
C LYS A 58 -13.17 -29.56 3.77
N GLU A 59 -13.81 -28.76 4.61
CA GLU A 59 -15.23 -28.90 4.94
C GLU A 59 -16.01 -27.65 4.54
N ALA A 60 -16.33 -27.54 3.26
CA ALA A 60 -17.65 -27.20 2.75
C ALA A 60 -17.58 -27.09 1.23
N ASP A 61 -18.49 -27.76 0.53
CA ASP A 61 -18.69 -27.67 -0.92
C ASP A 61 -19.16 -26.27 -1.39
N ASP A 62 -19.12 -25.24 -0.53
CA ASP A 62 -19.42 -23.82 -0.80
C ASP A 62 -18.18 -22.95 -0.53
N LYS A 63 -17.28 -22.85 -1.52
CA LYS A 63 -15.98 -22.16 -1.46
C LYS A 63 -16.08 -20.62 -1.61
N ASP A 64 -17.05 -19.99 -0.95
CA ASP A 64 -17.17 -18.54 -0.97
C ASP A 64 -16.38 -17.94 0.19
N VAL A 65 -15.36 -17.13 -0.12
CA VAL A 65 -14.65 -16.35 0.91
C VAL A 65 -15.35 -15.02 1.11
N VAL A 66 -15.72 -14.69 2.35
CA VAL A 66 -16.37 -13.43 2.70
C VAL A 66 -15.36 -12.47 3.34
N LEU A 67 -15.28 -11.25 2.83
CA LEU A 67 -14.46 -10.15 3.34
C LEU A 67 -15.38 -8.97 3.70
N GLU A 68 -15.94 -9.00 4.91
CA GLU A 68 -16.88 -7.97 5.38
C GLU A 68 -16.19 -6.62 5.66
N ASP A 69 -14.91 -6.65 6.01
CA ASP A 69 -14.09 -5.50 6.39
C ASP A 69 -13.45 -4.78 5.20
N VAL A 70 -13.60 -5.31 3.98
CA VAL A 70 -12.94 -4.79 2.78
C VAL A 70 -13.92 -4.03 1.89
N ASP A 71 -13.50 -2.87 1.42
CA ASP A 71 -14.24 -2.09 0.44
C ASP A 71 -14.20 -2.75 -0.95
N ALA A 72 -15.36 -2.84 -1.61
CA ALA A 72 -15.48 -3.48 -2.92
C ALA A 72 -14.69 -2.75 -4.03
N GLY A 73 -14.55 -1.43 -3.93
CA GLY A 73 -13.74 -0.61 -4.83
C GLY A 73 -12.25 -0.93 -4.69
N MET A 74 -11.75 -1.01 -3.46
CA MET A 74 -10.36 -1.41 -3.20
C MET A 74 -10.08 -2.85 -3.61
N PHE A 75 -11.01 -3.77 -3.33
CA PHE A 75 -10.86 -5.14 -3.81
C PHE A 75 -10.87 -5.21 -5.34
N GLY A 76 -11.67 -4.38 -6.01
CA GLY A 76 -11.64 -4.25 -7.47
C GLY A 76 -10.28 -3.82 -8.02
N ILE A 77 -9.59 -2.88 -7.35
CA ILE A 77 -8.21 -2.49 -7.71
C ILE A 77 -7.26 -3.68 -7.54
N PHE A 78 -7.34 -4.38 -6.40
CA PHE A 78 -6.54 -5.58 -6.17
C PHE A 78 -6.78 -6.64 -7.25
N VAL A 79 -8.03 -6.89 -7.63
CA VAL A 79 -8.37 -7.82 -8.72
C VAL A 79 -7.78 -7.37 -10.05
N SER A 80 -7.88 -6.09 -10.41
CA SER A 80 -7.25 -5.57 -11.63
C SER A 80 -5.74 -5.80 -11.62
N TRP A 81 -5.10 -5.57 -10.47
CA TRP A 81 -3.68 -5.82 -10.27
C TRP A 81 -3.32 -7.31 -10.40
N LEU A 82 -4.12 -8.22 -9.84
CA LEU A 82 -3.90 -9.68 -9.96
C LEU A 82 -3.76 -10.14 -11.41
N TYR A 83 -4.60 -9.60 -12.31
CA TYR A 83 -4.61 -10.01 -13.72
C TYR A 83 -3.60 -9.27 -14.60
N THR A 84 -3.14 -8.09 -14.18
CA THR A 84 -2.28 -7.23 -15.02
C THR A 84 -0.87 -7.06 -14.48
N SER A 85 -0.65 -7.43 -13.22
CA SER A 85 0.53 -7.12 -12.42
C SER A 85 0.93 -5.65 -12.49
N LYS A 86 -0.08 -4.75 -12.55
CA LYS A 86 0.10 -3.31 -12.66
C LYS A 86 -0.93 -2.58 -11.82
N LEU A 87 -0.46 -1.60 -11.06
CA LEU A 87 -1.34 -0.65 -10.41
C LEU A 87 -1.91 0.35 -11.43
N PRO A 88 -3.07 0.96 -11.13
CA PRO A 88 -3.53 2.12 -11.87
C PRO A 88 -2.49 3.26 -11.81
N TYR A 89 -2.56 4.21 -12.74
CA TYR A 89 -1.67 5.37 -12.76
C TYR A 89 -2.47 6.68 -12.82
N GLY A 90 -2.07 7.67 -12.02
CA GLY A 90 -2.71 8.98 -11.98
C GLY A 90 -4.23 8.89 -11.71
N SER A 91 -5.03 9.49 -12.59
CA SER A 91 -6.49 9.51 -12.48
C SER A 91 -7.16 8.12 -12.59
N ASP A 92 -6.47 7.12 -13.12
CA ASP A 92 -7.04 5.79 -13.33
C ASP A 92 -7.33 5.07 -12.01
N TRP A 93 -6.66 5.43 -10.92
CA TRP A 93 -6.98 4.94 -9.57
C TRP A 93 -8.43 5.21 -9.19
N LEU A 94 -8.88 6.44 -9.44
CA LEU A 94 -10.24 6.87 -9.11
C LEU A 94 -11.27 6.15 -9.98
N ALA A 95 -10.96 5.96 -11.27
CA ALA A 95 -11.79 5.21 -12.19
C ALA A 95 -11.87 3.72 -11.79
N ALA A 96 -10.73 3.10 -11.49
CA ALA A 96 -10.63 1.71 -11.07
C ALA A 96 -11.42 1.44 -9.77
N TYR A 97 -11.29 2.31 -8.78
CA TYR A 97 -12.10 2.25 -7.55
C TYR A 97 -13.60 2.30 -7.85
N ARG A 98 -14.03 3.30 -8.65
CA ARG A 98 -15.44 3.54 -8.95
C ARG A 98 -16.10 2.46 -9.80
N ASN A 99 -15.32 1.69 -10.57
CA ASN A 99 -15.84 0.54 -11.30
C ASN A 99 -16.52 -0.47 -10.36
N CYS A 100 -15.95 -0.65 -9.17
CA CYS A 100 -16.47 -1.57 -8.18
C CYS A 100 -17.20 -0.90 -7.01
N ASN A 101 -17.08 0.42 -6.83
CA ASN A 101 -17.79 1.17 -5.79
C ASN A 101 -18.31 2.53 -6.32
N LYS A 102 -19.55 2.54 -6.80
CA LYS A 102 -20.15 3.70 -7.48
C LYS A 102 -20.67 4.79 -6.53
N THR A 103 -21.00 4.40 -5.32
CA THR A 103 -21.78 5.20 -4.35
C THR A 103 -20.91 5.78 -3.25
N SER A 104 -19.75 5.19 -2.97
CA SER A 104 -18.84 5.72 -1.96
C SER A 104 -18.27 7.06 -2.39
N PRO A 105 -18.33 8.11 -1.55
CA PRO A 105 -17.50 9.28 -1.74
C PRO A 105 -16.06 8.79 -1.74
N VAL A 106 -15.31 9.10 -2.80
CA VAL A 106 -13.91 8.66 -2.86
C VAL A 106 -13.13 9.58 -1.94
N SER A 107 -12.45 8.98 -0.98
CA SER A 107 -11.56 9.67 -0.07
C SER A 107 -10.43 10.37 -0.82
N ASN A 108 -9.70 11.23 -0.10
CA ASN A 108 -8.44 11.81 -0.54
C ASN A 108 -7.60 10.78 -1.33
N PHE A 109 -7.04 11.21 -2.46
CA PHE A 109 -6.24 10.38 -3.36
C PHE A 109 -5.08 9.68 -2.65
N GLY A 110 -4.41 10.36 -1.70
CA GLY A 110 -3.37 9.74 -0.88
C GLY A 110 -3.91 8.60 -0.02
N ILE A 111 -5.06 8.81 0.65
CA ILE A 111 -5.74 7.79 1.45
C ILE A 111 -6.12 6.57 0.60
N LEU A 112 -6.54 6.77 -0.65
CA LEU A 112 -6.87 5.67 -1.56
C LEU A 112 -5.69 4.71 -1.76
N ILE A 113 -4.48 5.26 -1.92
CA ILE A 113 -3.26 4.46 -2.13
C ILE A 113 -2.78 3.84 -0.81
N LEU A 114 -2.86 4.59 0.31
CA LEU A 114 -2.57 4.04 1.64
C LEU A 114 -3.48 2.85 1.96
N ASN A 115 -4.76 2.93 1.59
CA ASN A 115 -5.70 1.82 1.74
C ASN A 115 -5.30 0.60 0.89
N ALA A 116 -4.71 0.79 -0.29
CA ALA A 116 -4.15 -0.31 -1.06
C ALA A 116 -2.98 -1.00 -0.36
N CYS A 117 -2.12 -0.24 0.34
CA CYS A 117 -1.04 -0.80 1.18
C CYS A 117 -1.63 -1.68 2.27
N VAL A 118 -2.58 -1.14 3.04
CA VAL A 118 -3.27 -1.83 4.15
C VAL A 118 -3.99 -3.09 3.65
N LEU A 119 -4.67 -3.01 2.50
CA LEU A 119 -5.34 -4.16 1.90
C LEU A 119 -4.32 -5.25 1.50
N GLY A 120 -3.18 -4.87 0.95
CA GLY A 120 -2.11 -5.80 0.60
C GLY A 120 -1.59 -6.56 1.82
N GLU A 121 -1.38 -5.89 2.94
CA GLU A 121 -1.00 -6.54 4.20
C GLU A 121 -2.12 -7.45 4.73
N ARG A 122 -3.36 -6.96 4.75
CA ARG A 122 -4.55 -7.71 5.19
C ARG A 122 -4.78 -9.01 4.43
N LEU A 123 -4.45 -9.02 3.14
CA LEU A 123 -4.57 -10.18 2.26
C LEU A 123 -3.26 -10.97 2.13
N LEU A 124 -2.21 -10.61 2.87
CA LEU A 124 -0.88 -11.22 2.74
C LEU A 124 -0.39 -11.25 1.28
N ALA A 125 -0.68 -10.17 0.54
CA ALA A 125 -0.29 -9.95 -0.85
C ALA A 125 0.91 -8.97 -0.90
N GLN A 126 2.08 -9.48 -0.50
CA GLN A 126 3.29 -8.68 -0.25
C GLN A 126 3.67 -7.77 -1.42
N LYS A 127 3.68 -8.31 -2.65
CA LYS A 127 4.05 -7.53 -3.84
C LYS A 127 3.07 -6.40 -4.15
N PHE A 128 1.78 -6.63 -3.94
CA PHE A 128 0.76 -5.58 -4.10
C PHE A 128 0.94 -4.46 -3.07
N SER A 129 1.16 -4.84 -1.80
CA SER A 129 1.43 -3.86 -0.73
C SER A 129 2.69 -3.04 -1.03
N GLN A 130 3.78 -3.70 -1.42
CA GLN A 130 5.05 -3.05 -1.79
C GLN A 130 4.88 -2.07 -2.95
N GLU A 131 4.21 -2.47 -4.03
CA GLU A 131 3.99 -1.59 -5.19
C GLU A 131 3.12 -0.39 -4.81
N ALA A 132 2.09 -0.57 -3.98
CA ALA A 132 1.24 0.52 -3.52
C ALA A 132 2.01 1.49 -2.61
N HIS A 133 2.84 0.95 -1.71
CA HIS A 133 3.73 1.73 -0.86
C HIS A 133 4.67 2.59 -1.69
N ASN A 134 5.38 1.97 -2.64
CA ASN A 134 6.34 2.69 -3.47
C ASN A 134 5.65 3.73 -4.37
N TYR A 135 4.45 3.42 -4.87
CA TYR A 135 3.63 4.38 -5.60
C TYR A 135 3.27 5.61 -4.75
N TYR A 136 2.92 5.42 -3.47
CA TYR A 136 2.66 6.54 -2.56
C TYR A 136 3.89 7.42 -2.36
N ILE A 137 5.07 6.81 -2.12
CA ILE A 137 6.35 7.52 -2.00
C ILE A 137 6.66 8.34 -3.27
N ASP A 138 6.37 7.77 -4.45
CA ASP A 138 6.62 8.40 -5.76
C ASP A 138 5.75 9.63 -6.04
N LEU A 139 4.62 9.79 -5.33
CA LEU A 139 3.81 11.00 -5.43
C LEU A 139 4.56 12.25 -4.96
N ARG A 140 5.54 12.08 -4.05
CA ARG A 140 6.39 13.15 -3.49
C ARG A 140 5.63 14.41 -3.08
N SER A 141 4.38 14.23 -2.67
CA SER A 141 3.47 15.31 -2.30
C SER A 141 3.44 15.44 -0.78
N PRO A 142 3.40 16.67 -0.24
CA PRO A 142 3.13 16.86 1.19
C PRO A 142 1.80 16.18 1.56
N SER A 143 1.84 15.35 2.61
CA SER A 143 0.65 14.67 3.10
C SER A 143 -0.24 15.66 3.84
N GLY A 144 -1.54 15.67 3.51
CA GLY A 144 -2.53 16.36 4.34
C GLY A 144 -2.65 15.72 5.73
N TYR A 145 -3.20 16.44 6.70
CA TYR A 145 -3.35 15.87 8.05
C TYR A 145 -4.32 14.69 8.11
N ASP A 146 -5.29 14.60 7.20
CA ASP A 146 -6.17 13.44 7.04
C ASP A 146 -5.40 12.18 6.63
N GLU A 147 -4.43 12.30 5.72
CA GLU A 147 -3.52 11.22 5.33
C GLU A 147 -2.61 10.80 6.49
N VAL A 148 -2.06 11.75 7.23
CA VAL A 148 -1.23 11.48 8.43
C VAL A 148 -2.05 10.71 9.46
N ILE A 149 -3.25 11.17 9.77
CA ILE A 149 -4.16 10.51 10.72
C ILE A 149 -4.48 9.09 10.24
N TYR A 150 -4.78 8.91 8.96
CA TYR A 150 -5.06 7.60 8.39
C TYR A 150 -3.85 6.67 8.46
N ALA A 151 -2.67 7.14 8.04
CA ALA A 151 -1.46 6.33 7.99
C ALA A 151 -1.03 5.84 9.38
N TYR A 152 -0.97 6.72 10.37
CA TYR A 152 -0.60 6.34 11.75
C TYR A 152 -1.61 5.40 12.42
N LYS A 153 -2.86 5.39 11.95
CA LYS A 153 -3.89 4.47 12.45
C LYS A 153 -3.80 3.08 11.84
N ASN A 154 -3.34 2.96 10.58
CA ASN A 154 -3.50 1.73 9.80
C ASN A 154 -2.18 1.09 9.32
N LEU A 155 -1.07 1.83 9.30
CA LEU A 155 0.23 1.29 8.89
C LEU A 155 1.06 0.81 10.09
N PRO A 156 2.02 -0.11 9.87
CA PRO A 156 3.01 -0.48 10.87
C PRO A 156 3.80 0.73 11.39
N GLU A 157 4.18 0.71 12.68
CA GLU A 157 4.89 1.82 13.33
C GLU A 157 6.27 2.12 12.71
N ASP A 158 6.89 1.12 12.08
CA ASP A 158 8.18 1.19 11.39
C ASP A 158 8.04 1.47 9.88
N SER A 159 6.84 1.74 9.39
CA SER A 159 6.61 2.08 7.98
C SER A 159 7.39 3.33 7.58
N SER A 160 8.14 3.22 6.50
CA SER A 160 8.91 4.34 5.93
C SER A 160 8.01 5.45 5.36
N ILE A 161 6.72 5.19 5.10
CA ILE A 161 5.73 6.25 4.79
C ILE A 161 5.58 7.20 5.97
N LEU A 162 5.49 6.67 7.20
CA LEU A 162 5.36 7.49 8.41
C LEU A 162 6.60 8.37 8.61
N GLN A 163 7.78 7.81 8.35
CA GLN A 163 9.03 8.55 8.38
C GLN A 163 9.07 9.65 7.31
N MET A 164 8.67 9.34 6.07
CA MET A 164 8.56 10.32 5.00
C MET A 164 7.62 11.46 5.36
N MET A 165 6.47 11.18 5.99
CA MET A 165 5.52 12.19 6.45
C MET A 165 6.15 13.15 7.47
N VAL A 166 6.89 12.61 8.45
CA VAL A 166 7.62 13.41 9.45
C VAL A 166 8.71 14.27 8.80
N ASP A 167 9.52 13.69 7.92
CA ASP A 167 10.59 14.39 7.21
C ASP A 167 10.05 15.51 6.29
N THR A 168 8.94 15.23 5.59
CA THR A 168 8.27 16.18 4.71
C THR A 168 7.64 17.32 5.50
N GLN A 169 7.00 17.02 6.64
CA GLN A 169 6.49 18.03 7.55
C GLN A 169 7.62 18.96 8.03
N CYS A 170 8.75 18.40 8.48
CA CYS A 170 9.88 19.19 8.95
C CYS A 170 10.53 20.04 7.84
N THR A 171 10.39 19.64 6.58
CA THR A 171 11.02 20.30 5.43
C THR A 171 10.16 21.40 4.81
N TYR A 172 8.85 21.18 4.69
CA TYR A 172 7.98 21.99 3.85
C TYR A 172 6.86 22.70 4.61
N TRP A 173 6.55 22.29 5.84
CA TRP A 173 5.46 22.90 6.57
C TRP A 173 5.72 24.39 6.85
N ASP A 174 4.69 25.20 6.67
CA ASP A 174 4.66 26.59 7.08
C ASP A 174 3.45 26.84 8.00
N ARG A 175 3.46 27.98 8.69
CA ARG A 175 2.46 28.32 9.71
C ARG A 175 1.02 28.58 9.21
N HIS A 176 0.75 28.44 7.92
CA HIS A 176 -0.54 28.76 7.30
C HIS A 176 -1.28 27.50 6.85
N ASP A 177 -1.67 26.68 7.81
CA ASP A 177 -2.59 25.56 7.57
C ASP A 177 -3.92 26.05 6.98
N SER A 178 -4.50 25.26 6.07
CA SER A 178 -5.85 25.50 5.54
C SER A 178 -6.91 25.41 6.66
N LYS A 179 -8.14 25.86 6.40
CA LYS A 179 -9.22 25.72 7.40
C LYS A 179 -9.55 24.25 7.66
N GLU A 180 -9.47 23.45 6.61
CA GLU A 180 -9.63 22.00 6.63
C GLU A 180 -8.57 21.37 7.53
N ASP A 181 -7.29 21.71 7.35
CA ASP A 181 -6.18 21.22 8.17
C ASP A 181 -6.30 21.67 9.64
N GLN A 182 -6.63 22.94 9.88
CA GLN A 182 -6.86 23.46 11.23
C GLN A 182 -7.94 22.68 11.99
N SER A 183 -8.98 22.22 11.28
CA SER A 183 -10.04 21.41 11.89
C SER A 183 -9.58 20.02 12.35
N LEU A 184 -8.43 19.54 11.85
CA LEU A 184 -7.86 18.24 12.15
C LEU A 184 -6.76 18.27 13.20
N HIS A 185 -6.31 19.45 13.66
CA HIS A 185 -5.21 19.59 14.62
C HIS A 185 -5.36 18.74 15.88
N SER A 186 -6.58 18.69 16.44
CA SER A 186 -6.86 17.92 17.65
C SER A 186 -6.87 16.40 17.46
N GLN A 187 -6.92 15.95 16.21
CA GLN A 187 -6.94 14.54 15.81
C GLN A 187 -5.56 14.03 15.41
N LEU A 188 -4.56 14.91 15.29
CA LEU A 188 -3.22 14.51 14.91
C LEU A 188 -2.64 13.49 15.89
N PRO A 189 -2.03 12.40 15.39
CA PRO A 189 -1.45 11.37 16.25
C PRO A 189 -0.39 11.96 17.17
N HIS A 190 -0.47 11.67 18.48
CA HIS A 190 0.54 12.14 19.45
C HIS A 190 1.96 11.69 19.06
N LYS A 191 2.09 10.47 18.54
CA LYS A 191 3.36 9.94 18.04
C LYS A 191 3.91 10.77 16.87
N PHE A 192 3.08 11.12 15.90
CA PHE A 192 3.48 11.99 14.79
C PHE A 192 4.02 13.33 15.29
N LEU A 193 3.29 13.99 16.20
CA LEU A 193 3.71 15.28 16.78
C LEU A 193 5.04 15.15 17.51
N PHE A 194 5.22 14.10 18.30
CA PHE A 194 6.47 13.83 19.01
C PHE A 194 7.63 13.56 18.04
N ASP A 195 7.42 12.73 17.02
CA ASP A 195 8.43 12.40 16.01
C ASP A 195 8.84 13.64 15.21
N VAL A 196 7.88 14.53 14.90
CA VAL A 196 8.16 15.86 14.31
C VAL A 196 8.98 16.74 15.25
N MET A 197 8.69 16.78 16.56
CA MET A 197 9.48 17.54 17.53
C MET A 197 10.92 17.04 17.62
N VAL A 198 11.10 15.72 17.69
CA VAL A 198 12.42 15.07 17.71
C VAL A 198 13.15 15.40 16.40
N ARG A 199 12.51 15.18 15.26
CA ARG A 199 13.11 15.43 13.96
C ARG A 199 13.48 16.90 13.77
N PHE A 200 12.63 17.83 14.19
CA PHE A 200 12.97 19.25 14.20
C PHE A 200 14.21 19.54 15.03
N SER A 201 14.38 18.90 16.18
CA SER A 201 15.58 19.09 17.01
C SER A 201 16.86 18.64 16.31
N GLU A 202 16.80 17.52 15.57
CA GLU A 202 17.94 16.99 14.80
C GLU A 202 18.34 17.92 13.65
N VAL A 203 17.36 18.59 13.02
CA VAL A 203 17.62 19.51 11.90
C VAL A 203 17.88 20.96 12.36
N ARG A 204 17.43 21.34 13.57
CA ARG A 204 17.55 22.71 14.12
C ARG A 204 18.98 23.09 14.45
N ASP A 205 19.87 22.14 14.70
CA ASP A 205 21.29 22.38 14.98
C ASP A 205 22.09 22.86 13.73
N TRP A 206 21.44 23.48 12.73
CA TRP A 206 22.10 23.86 11.48
C TRP A 206 21.61 25.13 10.72
N ILE A 207 22.51 26.13 10.60
CA ILE A 207 22.66 27.08 9.47
C ILE A 207 24.18 27.14 9.22
N PRO A 208 24.74 26.83 8.01
CA PRO A 208 24.47 27.59 6.78
C PRO A 208 24.42 26.81 5.45
N ALA A 209 23.34 26.98 4.67
CA ALA A 209 23.18 27.02 3.20
C ALA A 209 23.93 26.03 2.26
N ARG A 210 24.74 25.09 2.75
CA ARG A 210 25.67 24.26 1.96
C ARG A 210 25.43 22.75 2.03
N TYR A 211 24.46 22.25 2.81
CA TYR A 211 24.32 20.81 3.06
C TYR A 211 22.99 20.29 2.53
N LYS A 212 23.03 19.90 1.26
CA LYS A 212 22.14 18.93 0.60
C LYS A 212 22.10 17.54 1.31
N LYS A 213 22.70 17.36 2.50
CA LYS A 213 23.09 16.08 3.10
C LYS A 213 22.03 15.41 3.98
N TYR A 214 20.93 16.10 4.30
CA TYR A 214 19.87 15.57 5.18
C TYR A 214 18.49 15.44 4.55
N ARG A 215 18.34 15.80 3.27
CA ARG A 215 17.18 15.35 2.51
C ARG A 215 17.44 13.87 2.22
N ARG A 216 16.81 12.99 3.01
CA ARG A 216 16.78 11.56 2.68
C ARG A 216 16.43 11.40 1.21
N GLU A 217 17.15 10.56 0.52
CA GLU A 217 16.83 10.25 -0.87
C GLU A 217 15.47 9.57 -0.91
N THR A 218 14.67 9.81 -1.95
CA THR A 218 13.34 9.20 -2.07
C THR A 218 13.43 7.66 -1.98
N CYS A 219 14.52 7.08 -2.48
CA CYS A 219 14.84 5.66 -2.38
C CYS A 219 14.89 5.14 -0.93
N GLU A 220 15.25 5.96 0.04
CA GLU A 220 15.32 5.53 1.46
C GLU A 220 13.95 5.19 2.04
N TYR A 221 12.87 5.65 1.41
CA TYR A 221 11.51 5.31 1.82
C TYR A 221 10.90 4.17 0.99
N HIS A 222 11.54 3.75 -0.10
CA HIS A 222 11.05 2.64 -0.92
C HIS A 222 11.31 1.29 -0.25
N ILE A 223 10.39 0.35 -0.45
CA ILE A 223 10.57 -1.05 -0.08
C ILE A 223 11.16 -1.79 -1.28
N HIS A 224 12.27 -2.48 -1.07
CA HIS A 224 12.93 -3.36 -2.04
C HIS A 224 13.07 -4.75 -1.44
N VAL A 225 12.64 -5.77 -2.17
CA VAL A 225 12.76 -7.18 -1.75
C VAL A 225 14.14 -7.74 -2.08
N THR A 226 14.77 -7.21 -3.15
CA THR A 226 16.08 -7.66 -3.62
C THR A 226 17.04 -6.50 -3.80
N ASP A 227 18.34 -6.80 -3.72
CA ASP A 227 19.39 -5.82 -4.03
C ASP A 227 19.28 -5.30 -5.48
N GLU A 228 18.82 -6.15 -6.41
CA GLU A 228 18.59 -5.77 -7.80
C GLU A 228 17.46 -4.74 -7.92
N GLU A 229 16.34 -4.91 -7.19
CA GLU A 229 15.27 -3.91 -7.13
C GLU A 229 15.77 -2.58 -6.57
N HIS A 230 16.58 -2.62 -5.52
CA HIS A 230 17.17 -1.42 -4.92
C HIS A 230 18.14 -0.72 -5.89
N GLN A 231 19.03 -1.46 -6.55
CA GLN A 231 19.97 -0.90 -7.54
C GLN A 231 19.27 -0.30 -8.76
N ASN A 232 18.15 -0.89 -9.17
CA ASN A 232 17.34 -0.41 -10.30
C ASN A 232 16.34 0.68 -9.91
N CYS A 233 16.26 1.08 -8.63
CA CYS A 233 15.38 2.14 -8.20
C CYS A 233 15.76 3.46 -8.90
N PRO A 234 14.82 4.16 -9.57
CA PRO A 234 15.13 5.38 -10.30
C PRO A 234 15.59 6.54 -9.39
N TYR A 235 15.36 6.40 -8.08
CA TYR A 235 15.75 7.36 -7.05
C TYR A 235 17.04 6.98 -6.33
N ASN A 236 17.66 5.84 -6.68
CA ASN A 236 18.96 5.42 -6.17
C ASN A 236 20.09 6.15 -6.93
N ARG A 237 20.22 7.46 -6.69
CA ARG A 237 21.27 8.35 -7.19
C ARG A 237 21.40 9.48 -6.16
N PHE A 238 22.32 9.40 -5.20
CA PHE A 238 23.71 9.87 -5.26
C PHE A 238 24.58 9.19 -4.19
N VAL A 239 25.27 8.10 -4.55
CA VAL A 239 26.52 7.69 -3.86
C VAL A 239 27.65 7.63 -4.90
N LEU A 240 28.15 8.81 -5.27
CA LEU A 240 29.48 9.00 -5.87
C LEU A 240 30.21 10.10 -5.11
#